data_AF-A0A918LBU1-F1
#
_entry.id   AF-A0A918LBU1-F1
#
_cell.length_a   1.000
_cell.length_b   1.000
_cell.length_c   1.000
_cell.angle_alpha   90.00
_cell.angle_beta   90.00
_cell.angle_gamma   90.00
#
_symmetry.space_group_name_H-M   'P 1'
#
loop_
_entity.id
_entity.type
_entity.pdbx_description
1 polymer ?
#
loop_
_entity_poly.entity_id
_entity_poly.type
_entity_poly.pdbx_seq_one_letter_code
_entity_poly.pdbx_strand_id
1 'polypeptide(L)'
;MSHRNAPLTPTGRLRPARCVVDDGRPLRRAAERFQVSHATAARWTSRCRQAGEAGMRDRSSRPHHSPRRTPDTVEQQAVRLRREHRIGPVRPAARCASPPPPRTASLSAMACPHRPRWTGPWRPQTNGKAERFHRTLPDEWAHHRPCTSEAERQAAFPDWPDRYNYHRPRTGIDGHPPAGRVTNLSAQHT
;
A
#
# COMPACT_ATOMS: atom_id res chain seq x y z
N MET A 1 -12.59 -11.09 10.08
CA MET A 1 -13.53 -9.99 9.76
C MET A 1 -13.95 -9.30 11.05
N SER A 2 -13.94 -7.96 11.10
CA SER A 2 -14.36 -7.23 12.31
C SER A 2 -15.89 -7.24 12.39
N HIS A 3 -16.46 -7.76 13.48
CA HIS A 3 -17.91 -7.87 13.67
C HIS A 3 -18.49 -6.60 14.32
N ARG A 4 -19.82 -6.40 14.25
CA ARG A 4 -20.51 -5.18 14.71
C ARG A 4 -20.18 -4.77 16.15
N ASN A 5 -19.82 -5.72 17.01
CA ASN A 5 -19.53 -5.49 18.43
C ASN A 5 -18.03 -5.46 18.74
N ALA A 6 -17.15 -5.52 17.73
CA ALA A 6 -15.72 -5.48 17.97
C ALA A 6 -15.32 -4.15 18.63
N PRO A 7 -14.35 -4.11 19.55
CA PRO A 7 -14.06 -2.96 20.41
C PRO A 7 -13.80 -1.63 19.67
N LEU A 8 -13.27 -1.72 18.45
CA LEU A 8 -12.90 -0.56 17.63
C LEU A 8 -14.00 -0.11 16.66
N THR A 9 -15.17 -0.74 16.65
CA THR A 9 -16.33 -0.29 15.86
C THR A 9 -17.09 0.82 16.58
N PRO A 10 -17.88 1.66 15.90
CA PRO A 10 -18.69 2.69 16.56
C PRO A 10 -19.56 2.13 17.70
N THR A 11 -20.17 0.95 17.50
CA THR A 11 -20.95 0.25 18.53
C THR A 11 -20.08 -0.26 19.67
N GLY A 12 -18.89 -0.81 19.38
CA GLY A 12 -17.92 -1.23 20.40
C GLY A 12 -17.41 -0.08 21.26
N ARG A 13 -17.16 1.08 20.66
CA ARG A 13 -16.72 2.32 21.34
C ARG A 13 -17.79 2.95 22.21
N LEU A 14 -19.06 2.80 21.83
CA LEU A 14 -20.20 3.36 22.54
C LEU A 14 -20.42 2.68 23.90
N ARG A 15 -20.20 1.36 23.99
CA ARG A 15 -20.42 0.57 25.22
C ARG A 15 -19.64 1.08 26.45
N PRO A 16 -18.31 1.29 26.41
CA PRO A 16 -17.59 1.88 27.53
C PRO A 16 -18.02 3.30 27.84
N ALA A 17 -18.39 4.09 26.83
CA ALA A 17 -18.85 5.45 27.04
C ALA A 17 -20.21 5.49 27.78
N ARG A 18 -21.17 4.65 27.37
CA ARG A 18 -22.47 4.51 28.05
C ARG A 18 -22.33 4.05 29.49
N CYS A 19 -21.43 3.11 29.78
CA CYS A 19 -21.19 2.71 31.17
C CYS A 19 -20.73 3.87 32.06
N VAL A 20 -20.12 4.91 31.51
CA VAL A 20 -19.67 6.08 32.28
C VAL A 20 -20.72 7.19 32.28
N VAL A 21 -21.42 7.39 31.16
CA VAL A 21 -22.42 8.46 31.00
C VAL A 21 -23.77 8.07 31.61
N ASP A 22 -24.25 6.86 31.32
CA ASP A 22 -25.58 6.38 31.69
C ASP A 22 -25.53 5.65 33.05
N ASP A 23 -24.56 4.73 33.24
CA ASP A 23 -24.46 3.93 34.47
C ASP A 23 -23.60 4.60 35.58
N GLY A 24 -23.05 5.80 35.33
CA GLY A 24 -22.23 6.54 36.30
C GLY A 24 -20.93 5.84 36.74
N ARG A 25 -20.45 4.81 36.02
CA ARG A 25 -19.27 4.06 36.44
C ARG A 25 -17.99 4.90 36.35
N PRO A 26 -17.02 4.70 37.25
CA PRO A 26 -15.70 5.34 37.12
C PRO A 26 -15.00 4.95 35.81
N LEU A 27 -14.34 5.92 35.16
CA LEU A 27 -13.62 5.72 33.90
C LEU A 27 -12.64 4.54 33.93
N ARG A 28 -11.90 4.39 35.04
CA ARG A 28 -10.97 3.28 35.25
C ARG A 28 -11.66 1.92 35.21
N ARG A 29 -12.83 1.78 35.86
CA ARG A 29 -13.61 0.54 35.86
C ARG A 29 -14.21 0.22 34.49
N ALA A 30 -14.64 1.25 33.75
CA ALA A 30 -15.07 1.07 32.37
C ALA A 30 -13.89 0.63 31.48
N ALA A 31 -12.73 1.28 31.59
CA ALA A 31 -11.53 0.94 30.83
C ALA A 31 -11.10 -0.53 31.07
N GLU A 32 -11.04 -0.96 32.33
CA GLU A 32 -10.75 -2.34 32.74
C GLU A 32 -11.78 -3.33 32.15
N ARG A 33 -13.08 -3.06 32.30
CA ARG A 33 -14.16 -3.94 31.79
C ARG A 33 -14.08 -4.16 30.28
N PHE A 34 -13.77 -3.11 29.53
CA PHE A 34 -13.75 -3.15 28.06
C PHE A 34 -12.36 -3.40 27.47
N GLN A 35 -11.35 -3.66 28.32
CA GLN A 35 -9.97 -3.96 27.92
C GLN A 35 -9.39 -2.87 27.00
N VAL A 36 -9.65 -1.60 27.35
CA VAL A 36 -9.12 -0.43 26.65
C VAL A 36 -8.32 0.46 27.60
N SER A 37 -7.41 1.26 27.06
CA SER A 37 -6.67 2.21 27.89
C SER A 37 -7.58 3.28 28.49
N HIS A 38 -7.23 3.78 29.69
CA HIS A 38 -7.96 4.86 30.36
C HIS A 38 -8.15 6.10 29.46
N ALA A 39 -7.09 6.51 28.73
CA ALA A 39 -7.14 7.63 27.79
C ALA A 39 -8.13 7.38 26.63
N THR A 40 -8.26 6.13 26.17
CA THR A 40 -9.22 5.76 25.13
C THR A 40 -10.66 5.84 25.64
N ALA A 41 -10.92 5.28 26.83
CA ALA A 41 -12.23 5.37 27.47
C ALA A 41 -12.64 6.82 27.76
N ALA A 42 -11.72 7.65 28.26
CA ALA A 42 -11.95 9.07 28.51
C ALA A 42 -12.30 9.84 27.23
N ARG A 43 -11.56 9.59 26.14
CA ARG A 43 -11.80 10.21 24.84
C ARG A 43 -13.16 9.82 24.25
N TRP A 44 -13.55 8.55 24.33
CA TRP A 44 -14.86 8.10 23.86
C TRP A 44 -15.99 8.67 24.74
N THR A 45 -15.83 8.67 26.05
CA THR A 45 -16.79 9.29 27.00
C THR A 45 -17.02 10.77 26.68
N SER A 46 -15.94 11.54 26.48
CA SER A 46 -16.02 12.95 26.11
C SER A 46 -16.80 13.16 24.80
N ARG A 47 -16.54 12.34 23.77
CA ARG A 47 -17.29 12.40 22.50
C ARG A 47 -18.75 12.02 22.66
N CYS A 48 -19.07 11.06 23.53
CA CYS A 48 -20.44 10.64 23.82
C CYS A 48 -21.23 11.76 24.51
N ARG A 49 -20.61 12.47 25.46
CA ARG A 49 -21.25 13.62 26.11
C ARG A 49 -21.53 14.76 25.15
N GLN A 50 -20.66 14.99 24.16
CA GLN A 50 -20.82 16.07 23.19
C GLN A 50 -21.82 15.75 22.06
N ALA A 51 -21.84 14.50 21.57
CA ALA A 51 -22.55 14.16 20.33
C ALA A 51 -23.27 12.80 20.38
N GLY A 52 -23.45 12.21 21.57
CA GLY A 52 -24.09 10.91 21.75
C GLY A 52 -23.46 9.80 20.90
N GLU A 53 -24.30 8.96 20.30
CA GLU A 53 -23.85 7.88 19.42
C GLU A 53 -23.12 8.38 18.17
N ALA A 54 -23.50 9.55 17.66
CA ALA A 54 -22.88 10.13 16.46
C ALA A 54 -21.38 10.43 16.68
N GLY A 55 -20.97 10.68 17.92
CA GLY A 55 -19.59 10.91 18.31
C GLY A 55 -18.66 9.70 18.16
N MET A 56 -19.20 8.49 17.98
CA MET A 56 -18.43 7.24 17.87
C MET A 56 -18.03 6.88 16.44
N ARG A 57 -18.57 7.60 15.46
CA ARG A 57 -18.20 7.46 14.05
C ARG A 57 -16.72 7.81 13.83
N ASP A 58 -16.11 7.17 12.84
CA ASP A 58 -14.75 7.50 12.45
C ASP A 58 -14.67 8.94 11.95
N ARG A 59 -13.77 9.71 12.56
CA ARG A 59 -13.40 11.03 12.09
C ARG A 59 -12.22 10.89 11.15
N SER A 60 -12.20 11.73 10.12
CA SER A 60 -11.03 11.85 9.26
C SER A 60 -9.78 12.06 10.11
N SER A 61 -8.76 11.24 9.93
CA SER A 61 -7.44 11.47 10.53
C SER A 61 -6.66 12.59 9.82
N ARG A 62 -7.22 13.16 8.75
CA ARG A 62 -6.58 14.26 8.04
C ARG A 62 -6.54 15.51 8.93
N PRO A 63 -5.41 16.23 8.98
CA PRO A 63 -5.33 17.53 9.62
C PRO A 63 -6.41 18.48 9.10
N HIS A 64 -7.01 19.28 9.99
CA HIS A 64 -7.98 20.31 9.62
C HIS A 64 -7.35 21.42 8.77
N HIS A 65 -6.04 21.67 8.96
CA HIS A 65 -5.29 22.66 8.22
C HIS A 65 -4.00 22.03 7.68
N SER A 66 -3.74 22.20 6.39
CA SER A 66 -2.51 21.76 5.74
C SER A 66 -1.98 22.93 4.90
N PRO A 67 -1.01 23.71 5.42
CA PRO A 67 -0.51 24.91 4.75
C PRO A 67 0.09 24.64 3.36
N ARG A 68 0.54 23.41 3.13
CA ARG A 68 1.13 22.94 1.86
C ARG A 68 0.17 22.05 1.08
N ARG A 69 -1.14 22.21 1.29
CA ARG A 69 -2.16 21.46 0.55
C ARG A 69 -2.05 21.83 -0.93
N THR A 70 -1.87 20.81 -1.76
CA THR A 70 -1.87 20.97 -3.20
C THR A 70 -3.23 21.49 -3.65
N PRO A 71 -3.29 22.51 -4.54
CA PRO A 71 -4.54 23.00 -5.08
C PRO A 71 -5.32 21.88 -5.78
N ASP A 72 -6.65 21.89 -5.64
CA ASP A 72 -7.53 20.84 -6.17
C ASP A 72 -7.38 20.67 -7.70
N THR A 73 -7.05 21.74 -8.43
CA THR A 73 -6.78 21.70 -9.88
C THR A 73 -5.59 20.83 -10.24
N VAL A 74 -4.48 20.95 -9.50
CA VAL A 74 -3.27 20.14 -9.70
C VAL A 74 -3.52 18.68 -9.30
N GLU A 75 -4.32 18.45 -8.25
CA GLU A 75 -4.74 17.09 -7.88
C GLU A 75 -5.60 16.44 -8.99
N GLN A 76 -6.57 17.17 -9.54
CA GLN A 76 -7.42 16.70 -10.64
C GLN A 76 -6.60 16.37 -11.90
N GLN A 77 -5.65 17.23 -12.26
CA GLN A 77 -4.74 16.99 -13.38
C GLN A 77 -3.88 15.74 -13.16
N ALA A 78 -3.34 15.55 -11.94
CA ALA A 78 -2.56 14.36 -11.60
C ALA A 78 -3.41 13.09 -11.65
N VAL A 79 -4.67 13.13 -11.21
CA VAL A 79 -5.61 11.99 -11.32
C VAL A 79 -5.90 11.67 -12.78
N ARG A 80 -6.18 12.68 -13.61
CA ARG A 80 -6.41 12.51 -15.06
C ARG A 80 -5.21 11.83 -15.73
N LEU A 81 -4.01 12.36 -15.53
CA LEU A 81 -2.78 11.80 -16.10
C LEU A 81 -2.51 10.37 -15.64
N ARG A 82 -2.82 10.03 -14.39
CA ARG A 82 -2.70 8.66 -13.87
C ARG A 82 -3.69 7.69 -14.51
N ARG A 83 -4.93 8.13 -14.76
CA ARG A 83 -5.97 7.32 -15.42
C ARG A 83 -5.64 7.07 -16.89
N GLU A 84 -5.24 8.12 -17.61
CA GLU A 84 -4.95 8.05 -19.05
C GLU A 84 -3.65 7.30 -19.35
N HIS A 85 -2.59 7.52 -18.57
CA HIS A 85 -1.25 7.03 -18.92
C HIS A 85 -0.71 5.90 -18.03
N ARG A 86 -1.45 5.44 -17.01
CA ARG A 86 -1.02 4.39 -16.05
C ARG A 86 0.35 4.65 -15.41
N ILE A 87 0.71 5.92 -15.24
CA ILE A 87 2.03 6.32 -14.73
C ILE A 87 2.07 6.34 -13.20
N GLY A 88 3.17 5.81 -12.64
CA GLY A 88 3.46 5.83 -11.19
C GLY A 88 3.68 7.24 -10.64
N PRO A 89 3.76 7.41 -9.30
CA PRO A 89 3.62 8.71 -8.63
C PRO A 89 4.66 9.78 -9.00
N VAL A 90 5.83 9.37 -9.49
CA VAL A 90 6.95 10.28 -9.84
C VAL A 90 6.72 11.01 -11.17
N ARG A 91 6.08 10.36 -12.15
CA ARG A 91 5.94 10.92 -13.51
C ARG A 91 4.87 12.02 -13.65
N PRO A 92 3.71 12.00 -12.96
CA PRO A 92 2.75 13.10 -12.98
C PRO A 92 3.34 14.42 -12.46
N ALA A 93 4.18 14.35 -11.41
CA ALA A 93 4.80 15.53 -10.83
C ALA A 93 5.73 16.26 -11.80
N ALA A 94 6.39 15.54 -12.71
CA ALA A 94 7.22 16.14 -13.76
C ALA A 94 6.40 16.77 -14.92
N ARG A 95 5.12 16.44 -15.05
CA ARG A 95 4.23 16.94 -16.12
C ARG A 95 3.30 18.07 -15.65
N CYS A 96 3.07 18.17 -14.35
CA CYS A 96 2.43 19.36 -13.77
C CYS A 96 3.51 20.42 -13.55
N ALA A 97 3.32 21.66 -14.02
CA ALA A 97 4.25 22.78 -13.83
C ALA A 97 4.31 23.31 -12.38
N SER A 98 4.06 22.44 -11.39
CA SER A 98 3.96 22.72 -9.97
C SER A 98 4.95 21.82 -9.22
N PRO A 99 5.60 22.30 -8.14
CA PRO A 99 6.51 21.47 -7.35
C PRO A 99 5.82 20.17 -6.91
N PRO A 100 6.55 19.04 -6.85
CA PRO A 100 5.96 17.74 -6.49
C PRO A 100 5.21 17.87 -5.16
N PRO A 101 3.96 17.42 -5.07
CA PRO A 101 3.22 17.49 -3.81
C PRO A 101 4.01 16.74 -2.74
N PRO A 102 4.09 17.27 -1.50
CA PRO A 102 4.82 16.60 -0.43
C PRO A 102 4.30 15.16 -0.27
N ARG A 103 5.24 14.22 -0.08
CA ARG A 103 5.09 12.75 -0.02
C ARG A 103 3.91 12.20 0.81
N THR A 104 3.22 13.03 1.58
CA THR A 104 2.22 12.66 2.57
C THR A 104 0.78 13.07 2.20
N ALA A 105 0.58 13.94 1.20
CA ALA A 105 -0.75 14.33 0.76
C ALA A 105 -1.17 13.48 -0.46
N SER A 106 -2.33 12.83 -0.35
CA SER A 106 -3.00 12.08 -1.43
C SER A 106 -2.44 10.68 -1.77
N LEU A 107 -2.13 9.88 -0.74
CA LEU A 107 -2.31 8.41 -0.83
C LEU A 107 -3.79 7.99 -0.97
N SER A 108 -4.72 8.90 -0.67
CA SER A 108 -6.14 8.57 -0.51
C SER A 108 -7.05 9.02 -1.67
N ALA A 109 -6.52 9.74 -2.67
CA ALA A 109 -7.26 10.07 -3.90
C ALA A 109 -7.01 9.05 -5.06
N MET A 110 -6.39 7.91 -4.75
CA MET A 110 -6.00 6.89 -5.74
C MET A 110 -7.05 5.79 -5.87
N ALA A 111 -7.97 5.95 -6.80
CA ALA A 111 -8.49 4.80 -7.55
C ALA A 111 -7.68 4.68 -8.84
N CYS A 112 -6.41 4.28 -8.74
CA CYS A 112 -5.83 3.51 -9.84
C CYS A 112 -6.63 2.19 -9.85
N PRO A 113 -7.22 1.76 -10.99
CA PRO A 113 -8.00 0.52 -11.04
C PRO A 113 -7.17 -0.72 -10.68
N HIS A 114 -5.84 -0.58 -10.64
CA HIS A 114 -4.92 -1.57 -10.13
C HIS A 114 -4.37 -1.11 -8.77
N ARG A 115 -4.84 -1.75 -7.70
CA ARG A 115 -4.17 -1.64 -6.40
C ARG A 115 -2.81 -2.34 -6.50
N PRO A 116 -1.68 -1.67 -6.18
CA PRO A 116 -0.41 -2.37 -6.04
C PRO A 116 -0.61 -3.50 -5.03
N ARG A 117 -0.34 -4.73 -5.49
CA ARG A 117 -0.39 -5.91 -4.62
C ARG A 117 0.94 -5.98 -3.89
N TRP A 118 0.95 -5.53 -2.66
CA TRP A 118 2.09 -5.71 -1.77
C TRP A 118 2.11 -7.14 -1.24
N THR A 119 3.31 -7.70 -1.09
CA THR A 119 3.50 -8.94 -0.34
C THR A 119 3.04 -8.71 1.10
N GLY A 120 2.24 -9.63 1.63
CA GLY A 120 1.78 -9.53 3.02
C GLY A 120 2.97 -9.54 3.99
N PRO A 121 2.90 -8.83 5.13
CA PRO A 121 3.92 -8.91 6.17
C PRO A 121 4.18 -10.38 6.54
N TRP A 122 5.46 -10.76 6.66
CA TRP A 122 5.89 -12.11 7.05
C TRP A 122 5.44 -13.25 6.11
N ARG A 123 5.14 -12.93 4.84
CA ARG A 123 4.80 -13.93 3.80
C ARG A 123 5.81 -13.90 2.64
N PRO A 124 7.05 -14.41 2.84
CA PRO A 124 8.09 -14.41 1.81
C PRO A 124 7.77 -15.33 0.62
N GLN A 125 6.79 -16.23 0.76
CA GLN A 125 6.46 -17.23 -0.26
C GLN A 125 6.04 -16.59 -1.59
N THR A 126 5.47 -15.39 -1.57
CA THR A 126 5.05 -14.67 -2.79
C THR A 126 6.18 -13.90 -3.46
N ASN A 127 7.30 -13.65 -2.76
CA ASN A 127 8.44 -12.90 -3.28
C ASN A 127 9.55 -13.80 -3.88
N GLY A 128 9.53 -15.11 -3.58
CA GLY A 128 10.62 -16.02 -3.96
C GLY A 128 10.95 -16.05 -5.47
N LYS A 129 10.00 -15.70 -6.35
CA LYS A 129 10.26 -15.56 -7.79
C LYS A 129 11.13 -14.32 -8.11
N ALA A 130 10.77 -13.17 -7.54
CA ALA A 130 11.52 -11.93 -7.71
C ALA A 130 12.87 -12.01 -6.99
N GLU A 131 12.92 -12.61 -5.80
CA GLU A 131 14.18 -12.87 -5.09
C GLU A 131 15.11 -13.79 -5.87
N ARG A 132 14.59 -14.86 -6.47
CA ARG A 132 15.40 -15.74 -7.34
C ARG A 132 15.85 -15.03 -8.62
N PHE A 133 15.04 -14.14 -9.19
CA PHE A 133 15.46 -13.31 -10.33
C PHE A 133 16.60 -12.36 -9.93
N HIS A 134 16.41 -11.58 -8.87
CA HIS A 134 17.43 -10.63 -8.37
C HIS A 134 18.70 -11.31 -7.90
N ARG A 135 18.64 -12.55 -7.38
CA ARG A 135 19.84 -13.31 -7.02
C ARG A 135 20.60 -13.78 -8.26
N THR A 136 19.90 -14.26 -9.28
CA THR A 136 20.55 -14.82 -10.48
C THR A 136 21.11 -13.74 -11.41
N LEU A 137 20.50 -12.56 -11.45
CA LEU A 137 20.89 -11.48 -12.36
C LEU A 137 22.34 -10.99 -12.18
N PRO A 138 22.85 -10.77 -10.95
CA PRO A 138 24.26 -10.46 -10.74
C PRO A 138 25.20 -11.58 -11.20
N ASP A 139 24.92 -12.81 -10.80
CA ASP A 139 25.81 -13.95 -11.01
C ASP A 139 25.89 -14.37 -12.49
N GLU A 140 24.78 -14.35 -13.21
CA GLU A 140 24.70 -14.85 -14.59
C GLU A 140 24.79 -13.75 -15.65
N TRP A 141 24.60 -12.48 -15.30
CA TRP A 141 24.70 -11.35 -16.24
C TRP A 141 25.66 -10.27 -15.76
N ALA A 142 25.32 -9.54 -14.70
CA ALA A 142 26.03 -8.28 -14.39
C ALA A 142 27.50 -8.49 -13.99
N HIS A 143 27.85 -9.68 -13.48
CA HIS A 143 29.23 -10.03 -13.09
C HIS A 143 29.76 -11.26 -13.82
N HIS A 144 29.01 -11.82 -14.76
CA HIS A 144 29.42 -13.03 -15.49
C HIS A 144 30.55 -12.77 -16.48
N ARG A 145 30.60 -11.57 -17.08
CA ARG A 145 31.67 -11.16 -17.99
C ARG A 145 32.26 -9.82 -17.55
N PRO A 146 33.59 -9.65 -17.57
CA PRO A 146 34.19 -8.34 -17.44
C PRO A 146 33.80 -7.50 -18.67
N CYS A 147 33.02 -6.45 -18.45
CA CYS A 147 32.73 -5.44 -19.47
C CYS A 147 33.67 -4.26 -19.29
N THR A 148 34.11 -3.67 -20.40
CA THR A 148 35.02 -2.51 -20.38
C THR A 148 34.26 -1.18 -20.45
N SER A 149 32.98 -1.21 -20.84
CA SER A 149 32.11 -0.03 -20.92
C SER A 149 30.64 -0.33 -20.55
N GLU A 150 29.90 0.71 -20.16
CA GLU A 150 28.47 0.62 -19.91
C GLU A 150 27.67 0.27 -21.17
N ALA A 151 28.08 0.80 -22.32
CA ALA A 151 27.41 0.57 -23.60
C ALA A 151 27.47 -0.91 -24.00
N GLU A 152 28.62 -1.55 -23.81
CA GLU A 152 28.82 -2.99 -24.00
C GLU A 152 27.90 -3.80 -23.06
N ARG A 153 27.81 -3.39 -21.78
CA ARG A 153 26.94 -4.03 -20.79
C ARG A 153 25.46 -3.91 -21.14
N GLN A 154 25.03 -2.75 -21.61
CA GLN A 154 23.64 -2.51 -22.04
C GLN A 154 23.30 -3.28 -23.32
N ALA A 155 24.22 -3.37 -24.28
CA ALA A 155 24.03 -4.13 -25.52
C ALA A 155 23.86 -5.64 -25.25
N ALA A 156 24.56 -6.17 -24.25
CA ALA A 156 24.45 -7.58 -23.86
C ALA A 156 23.24 -7.87 -22.94
N PHE A 157 22.56 -6.84 -22.42
CA PHE A 157 21.45 -7.05 -21.49
C PHE A 157 20.26 -7.78 -22.11
N PRO A 158 19.72 -7.42 -23.30
CA PRO A 158 18.49 -8.02 -23.83
C PRO A 158 18.55 -9.55 -24.01
N ASP A 159 19.71 -10.09 -24.34
CA ASP A 159 19.90 -11.53 -24.57
C ASP A 159 19.73 -12.36 -23.29
N TRP A 160 20.07 -11.79 -22.13
CA TRP A 160 20.04 -12.53 -20.87
C TRP A 160 18.62 -12.79 -20.33
N PRO A 161 17.69 -11.81 -20.25
CA PRO A 161 16.30 -12.05 -19.92
C PRO A 161 15.61 -13.03 -20.88
N ASP A 162 15.94 -13.00 -22.17
CA ASP A 162 15.41 -13.95 -23.14
C ASP A 162 15.83 -15.38 -22.77
N ARG A 163 17.14 -15.61 -22.58
CA ARG A 163 17.68 -16.88 -22.10
C ARG A 163 17.09 -17.31 -20.75
N TYR A 164 17.00 -16.39 -19.78
CA TYR A 164 16.47 -16.66 -18.45
C TYR A 164 15.00 -17.07 -18.49
N ASN A 165 14.17 -16.41 -19.30
CA ASN A 165 12.74 -16.64 -19.34
C ASN A 165 12.34 -17.81 -20.22
N TYR A 166 13.01 -18.03 -21.36
CA TYR A 166 12.59 -18.98 -22.40
C TYR A 166 13.49 -20.21 -22.55
N HIS A 167 14.74 -20.15 -22.10
CA HIS A 167 15.71 -21.23 -22.35
C HIS A 167 16.29 -21.86 -21.08
N ARG A 168 16.20 -21.19 -19.93
CA ARG A 168 16.85 -21.67 -18.69
C ARG A 168 16.08 -22.85 -18.07
N PRO A 169 16.68 -24.04 -17.97
CA PRO A 169 16.04 -25.16 -17.30
C PRO A 169 15.98 -24.93 -15.79
N ARG A 170 14.86 -25.27 -15.17
CA ARG A 170 14.64 -25.01 -13.74
C ARG A 170 14.08 -26.24 -13.04
N THR A 171 14.86 -26.76 -12.09
CA THR A 171 14.59 -28.01 -11.36
C THR A 171 13.26 -28.04 -10.62
N GLY A 172 12.83 -26.92 -10.04
CA GLY A 172 11.52 -26.83 -9.36
C GLY A 172 10.30 -26.82 -10.30
N ILE A 173 10.52 -26.85 -11.62
CA ILE A 173 9.49 -26.85 -12.66
C ILE A 173 9.72 -27.94 -13.73
N ASP A 174 10.29 -29.08 -13.32
CA ASP A 174 10.53 -30.24 -14.20
C ASP A 174 11.38 -29.94 -15.43
N GLY A 175 12.32 -28.99 -15.30
CA GLY A 175 13.22 -28.60 -16.38
C GLY A 175 12.64 -27.61 -17.38
N HIS A 176 11.35 -27.25 -17.27
CA HIS A 176 10.77 -26.21 -18.11
C HIS A 176 11.39 -24.83 -17.84
N PRO A 177 11.30 -23.90 -18.81
CA PRO A 177 11.71 -22.52 -18.60
C PRO A 177 10.64 -21.72 -17.83
N PRO A 178 11.00 -20.63 -17.14
CA PRO A 178 10.05 -19.81 -16.37
C PRO A 178 8.79 -19.37 -17.13
N ALA A 179 8.93 -19.02 -18.42
CA ALA A 179 7.81 -18.63 -19.29
C ALA A 179 6.77 -19.76 -19.47
N GLY A 180 7.20 -21.02 -19.43
CA GLY A 180 6.32 -22.19 -19.58
C GLY A 180 5.28 -22.35 -18.46
N ARG A 181 5.44 -21.66 -17.33
CA ARG A 181 4.43 -21.63 -16.24
C ARG A 181 3.47 -20.45 -16.31
N VAL A 182 3.69 -19.49 -17.20
CA VAL A 182 2.83 -18.30 -17.29
C VAL A 182 1.77 -18.54 -18.37
N THR A 183 0.62 -19.08 -17.97
CA THR A 183 -0.52 -19.37 -18.86
C THR A 183 -1.38 -18.14 -19.18
N ASN A 184 -1.11 -16.98 -18.57
CA ASN A 184 -1.94 -15.78 -18.69
C ASN A 184 -1.09 -14.49 -18.71
N LEU A 185 -0.28 -14.29 -19.74
CA LEU A 185 0.10 -12.93 -20.12
C LEU A 185 -1.04 -12.38 -20.98
N SER A 186 -1.92 -11.61 -20.34
CA SER A 186 -2.92 -10.82 -21.05
C SER A 186 -2.23 -9.93 -22.09
N ALA A 187 -2.53 -10.20 -23.36
CA ALA A 187 -2.21 -9.42 -24.55
C ALA A 187 -0.71 -9.24 -24.87
N GLN A 188 -0.33 -9.84 -25.98
CA GLN A 188 0.79 -9.42 -26.82
C GLN A 188 0.65 -7.91 -27.07
N HIS A 189 1.65 -7.13 -26.65
CA HIS A 189 1.76 -5.72 -27.04
C HIS A 189 2.23 -5.68 -28.49
N THR A 190 1.29 -5.54 -29.44
CA THR A 190 1.54 -4.93 -30.75
C THR A 190 1.30 -3.44 -30.65
#